data_AF-A0A1Q6T0D5-F1
#
_entry.id   AF-A0A1Q6T0D5-F1
#
_cell.length_a   1.000
_cell.length_b   1.000
_cell.length_c   1.000
_cell.angle_alpha   90.00
_cell.angle_beta   90.00
_cell.angle_gamma   90.00
#
_symmetry.space_group_name_H-M   'P 1'
#
loop_
_entity.id
_entity.type
_entity.pdbx_description
1 polymer ?
#
loop_
_entity_poly.entity_id
_entity_poly.type
_entity_poly.pdbx_seq_one_letter_code
_entity_poly.pdbx_strand_id
1 'polypeptide(L)'
;MKNYFEFVDTNREQFFDLLKSNEFKCNAAGRRFMAERVKVSKSRPVTVDMDTLRYAEEIGGLKPGSEFKYPNAQGGTSKAVVCSLYDLPKNMIHPFLYCFSGMMTAPLFAFEILRFYAKQTGRVLPFLSSGKEGNKGLFQKLFYREEGLIRKTEYDTYYKLMSLLTGTQYAYRNYTPCEDDDSEGNLIEIYNFAVSQGLKEVTFVICSGNPFYDKRLLAEWMWQLKQEKFAAVKVNLVLAHCPIFLPKTLAAVPEAKISEIYLGYIAASLGPLKKDTVRFNGVTKSAKPERYAMPGVFGADWEKFRDIIVNYSNMGWPNYQEILYGIDHEEAVANIILSDLFARASYTPEEYDRGITSLLGAYADFIGGAYTPCSHGKFRNFLQNTPDARYFE
;
A
#
# COMPACT_ATOMS: atom_id res chain seq x y z
N MET A 1 3.05 -8.44 28.18
CA MET A 1 3.21 -8.91 26.79
C MET A 1 2.76 -10.37 26.73
N LYS A 2 1.95 -10.79 25.75
CA LYS A 2 1.70 -12.23 25.53
C LYS A 2 3.04 -12.90 25.22
N ASN A 3 3.28 -14.11 25.70
CA ASN A 3 4.58 -14.77 25.55
C ASN A 3 4.76 -15.30 24.11
N TYR A 4 5.02 -14.42 23.14
CA TYR A 4 5.18 -14.82 21.74
C TYR A 4 6.45 -15.64 21.47
N PHE A 5 7.33 -15.76 22.47
CA PHE A 5 8.50 -16.63 22.41
C PHE A 5 8.12 -18.12 22.40
N GLU A 6 6.87 -18.48 22.67
CA GLU A 6 6.38 -19.85 22.46
C GLU A 6 6.25 -20.24 20.97
N PHE A 7 6.26 -19.25 20.06
CA PHE A 7 6.10 -19.44 18.61
C PHE A 7 7.40 -19.27 17.81
N VAL A 8 8.53 -19.02 18.49
CA VAL A 8 9.87 -18.95 17.89
C VAL A 8 10.81 -19.94 18.59
N ASP A 9 11.88 -20.34 17.92
CA ASP A 9 12.84 -21.35 18.41
C ASP A 9 13.90 -20.80 19.38
N THR A 10 13.77 -19.54 19.80
CA THR A 10 14.63 -18.88 20.79
C THR A 10 13.79 -18.42 21.97
N ASN A 11 14.36 -18.49 23.18
CA ASN A 11 13.73 -17.88 24.34
C ASN A 11 13.93 -16.35 24.33
N ARG A 12 13.25 -15.64 25.24
CA ARG A 12 13.32 -14.17 25.31
C ARG A 12 14.75 -13.65 25.49
N GLU A 13 15.54 -14.26 26.38
CA GLU A 13 16.91 -13.82 26.66
C GLU A 13 17.79 -13.93 25.42
N GLN A 14 17.80 -15.10 24.77
CA GLN A 14 18.54 -15.36 23.53
C GLN A 14 18.13 -14.42 22.40
N PHE A 15 16.83 -14.13 22.28
CA PHE A 15 16.32 -13.20 21.28
C PHE A 15 16.86 -11.77 21.50
N PHE A 16 16.88 -11.31 22.76
CA PHE A 16 17.43 -9.99 23.10
C PHE A 16 18.94 -9.93 22.95
N ASP A 17 19.68 -11.01 23.22
CA ASP A 17 21.11 -11.09 22.92
C ASP A 17 21.40 -10.95 21.42
N LEU A 18 20.55 -11.55 20.58
CA LEU A 18 20.62 -11.39 19.12
C LEU A 18 20.28 -9.95 18.69
N LEU A 19 19.25 -9.32 19.28
CA LEU A 19 18.94 -7.91 19.01
C LEU A 19 20.09 -6.99 19.39
N LYS A 20 20.73 -7.23 20.54
CA LYS A 20 21.90 -6.47 21.00
C LYS A 20 23.08 -6.65 20.04
N SER A 21 23.33 -7.87 19.58
CA SER A 21 24.35 -8.17 18.56
C SER A 21 24.05 -7.50 17.21
N ASN A 22 22.78 -7.26 16.91
CA ASN A 22 22.29 -6.52 15.75
C ASN A 22 22.21 -4.98 15.99
N GLU A 23 22.65 -4.49 17.15
CA GLU A 23 22.54 -3.08 17.55
C GLU A 23 21.09 -2.54 17.49
N PHE A 24 20.10 -3.42 17.76
CA PHE A 24 18.68 -3.10 17.67
C PHE A 24 18.23 -2.54 16.31
N LYS A 25 18.93 -2.86 15.22
CA LYS A 25 18.57 -2.43 13.86
C LYS A 25 17.26 -3.10 13.41
N CYS A 26 16.23 -2.30 13.13
CA CYS A 26 14.97 -2.78 12.54
C CYS A 26 14.85 -2.49 11.03
N ASN A 27 15.91 -1.98 10.39
CA ASN A 27 15.96 -1.75 8.95
C ASN A 27 16.12 -3.08 8.17
N ALA A 28 16.20 -3.03 6.84
CA ALA A 28 16.30 -4.22 5.99
C ALA A 28 17.41 -5.19 6.40
N ALA A 29 18.60 -4.64 6.69
CA ALA A 29 19.77 -5.42 7.06
C ALA A 29 19.57 -6.09 8.43
N GLY A 30 19.06 -5.35 9.42
CA GLY A 30 18.80 -5.92 10.74
C GLY A 30 17.67 -6.94 10.76
N ARG A 31 16.60 -6.71 9.99
CA ARG A 31 15.54 -7.71 9.77
C ARG A 31 16.08 -8.99 9.14
N ARG A 32 16.95 -8.86 8.13
CA ARG A 32 17.62 -10.02 7.51
C ARG A 32 18.51 -10.77 8.50
N PHE A 33 19.32 -10.05 9.28
CA PHE A 33 20.18 -10.65 10.30
C PHE A 33 19.39 -11.54 11.28
N MET A 34 18.25 -11.03 11.76
CA MET A 34 17.36 -11.75 12.67
C MET A 34 16.70 -12.96 11.98
N ALA A 35 16.20 -12.79 10.75
CA ALA A 35 15.56 -13.86 9.99
C ALA A 35 16.48 -15.04 9.64
N GLU A 36 17.79 -14.82 9.55
CA GLU A 36 18.78 -15.88 9.34
C GLU A 36 19.07 -16.69 10.61
N ARG A 37 18.69 -16.19 11.79
CA ARG A 37 19.10 -16.73 13.11
C ARG A 37 17.95 -17.16 14.01
N VAL A 38 16.73 -16.69 13.75
CA VAL A 38 15.53 -17.02 14.52
C VAL A 38 14.51 -17.67 13.59
N LYS A 39 14.05 -18.88 13.93
CA LYS A 39 13.00 -19.57 13.18
C LYS A 39 11.68 -19.45 13.93
N VAL A 40 10.63 -19.23 13.15
CA VAL A 40 9.24 -19.35 13.63
C VAL A 40 8.88 -20.83 13.63
N SER A 41 8.55 -21.36 14.81
CA SER A 41 8.20 -22.78 15.00
C SER A 41 6.73 -23.05 14.68
N LYS A 42 5.86 -22.06 14.86
CA LYS A 42 4.42 -22.11 14.56
C LYS A 42 3.91 -20.73 14.16
N SER A 43 2.96 -20.67 13.23
CA SER A 43 2.25 -19.43 12.94
C SER A 43 1.48 -18.98 14.19
N ARG A 44 1.54 -17.68 14.47
CA ARG A 44 0.73 -17.11 15.56
C ARG A 44 -0.75 -17.02 15.14
N PRO A 45 -1.71 -17.23 16.05
CA PRO A 45 -3.11 -16.98 15.78
C PRO A 45 -3.32 -15.51 15.43
N VAL A 46 -4.07 -15.24 14.35
CA VAL A 46 -4.43 -13.89 13.94
C VAL A 46 -5.95 -13.75 14.02
N THR A 47 -6.42 -12.93 14.96
CA THR A 47 -7.85 -12.67 15.15
C THR A 47 -8.06 -11.19 15.43
N VAL A 48 -8.82 -10.54 14.55
CA VAL A 48 -9.31 -9.16 14.70
C VAL A 48 -10.75 -9.16 14.21
N ASP A 49 -11.64 -8.48 14.91
CA ASP A 49 -13.05 -8.39 14.53
C ASP A 49 -13.29 -7.32 13.45
N MET A 50 -14.42 -7.41 12.75
CA MET A 50 -14.77 -6.48 11.68
C MET A 50 -14.99 -5.05 12.16
N ASP A 51 -15.40 -4.84 13.42
CA ASP A 51 -15.64 -3.50 13.96
C ASP A 51 -14.32 -2.77 14.17
N THR A 52 -13.29 -3.47 14.63
CA THR A 52 -11.92 -2.95 14.72
C THR A 52 -11.38 -2.58 13.33
N LEU A 53 -11.63 -3.39 12.30
CA LEU A 53 -11.21 -3.07 10.93
C LEU A 53 -11.94 -1.85 10.35
N ARG A 54 -13.25 -1.76 10.54
CA ARG A 54 -14.05 -0.60 10.13
C ARG A 54 -13.61 0.66 10.86
N TYR A 55 -13.28 0.54 12.14
CA TYR A 55 -12.75 1.66 12.90
C TYR A 55 -11.38 2.08 12.38
N ALA A 56 -10.50 1.13 12.01
CA ALA A 56 -9.22 1.46 11.38
C ALA A 56 -9.40 2.21 10.05
N GLU A 57 -10.37 1.82 9.21
CA GLU A 57 -10.70 2.52 7.97
C GLU A 57 -11.30 3.91 8.24
N GLU A 58 -12.12 4.08 9.28
CA GLU A 58 -12.61 5.41 9.67
C GLU A 58 -11.47 6.36 10.05
N ILE A 59 -10.46 5.85 10.75
CA ILE A 59 -9.32 6.65 11.21
C ILE A 59 -8.30 6.89 10.09
N GLY A 60 -7.92 5.86 9.33
CA GLY A 60 -6.87 5.93 8.31
C GLY A 60 -7.36 6.21 6.89
N GLY A 61 -8.59 5.83 6.58
CA GLY A 61 -9.24 6.01 5.29
C GLY A 61 -9.91 7.38 5.13
N LEU A 62 -10.58 7.54 3.99
CA LEU A 62 -11.38 8.72 3.67
C LEU A 62 -12.70 8.31 3.00
N LYS A 63 -13.79 8.99 3.38
CA LYS A 63 -15.10 8.70 2.82
C LYS A 63 -15.19 9.22 1.38
N PRO A 64 -15.71 8.42 0.42
CA PRO A 64 -16.09 8.92 -0.90
C PRO A 64 -16.97 10.17 -0.80
N GLY A 65 -16.71 11.15 -1.65
CA GLY A 65 -17.32 12.48 -1.62
C GLY A 65 -16.52 13.53 -0.85
N SER A 66 -15.46 13.15 -0.13
CA SER A 66 -14.57 14.12 0.52
C SER A 66 -13.84 14.97 -0.51
N GLU A 67 -13.75 16.28 -0.28
CA GLU A 67 -13.07 17.24 -1.15
C GLU A 67 -12.16 18.16 -0.33
N PHE A 68 -10.95 18.37 -0.84
CA PHE A 68 -9.96 19.27 -0.25
C PHE A 68 -9.44 20.23 -1.31
N LYS A 69 -9.30 21.50 -0.92
CA LYS A 69 -8.59 22.51 -1.70
C LYS A 69 -7.24 22.75 -1.04
N TYR A 70 -6.18 22.82 -1.85
CA TYR A 70 -4.84 23.09 -1.35
C TYR A 70 -4.11 24.09 -2.27
N PRO A 71 -3.26 24.96 -1.69
CA PRO A 71 -2.41 25.82 -2.50
C PRO A 71 -1.47 24.96 -3.34
N ASN A 72 -1.26 25.35 -4.60
CA ASN A 72 -0.27 24.70 -5.46
C ASN A 72 0.98 25.57 -5.62
N ALA A 73 2.07 24.96 -6.07
CA ALA A 73 3.36 25.63 -6.25
C ALA A 73 3.36 26.75 -7.31
N GLN A 74 2.29 26.92 -8.08
CA GLN A 74 2.12 28.02 -9.05
C GLN A 74 1.45 29.26 -8.45
N GLY A 75 1.17 29.26 -7.14
CA GLY A 75 0.43 30.33 -6.47
C GLY A 75 -1.09 30.26 -6.66
N GLY A 76 -1.59 29.17 -7.25
CA GLY A 76 -3.02 28.92 -7.44
C GLY A 76 -3.59 27.93 -6.41
N THR A 77 -4.81 27.45 -6.69
CA THR A 77 -5.47 26.40 -5.89
C THR A 77 -5.65 25.14 -6.73
N SER A 78 -5.23 24.01 -6.17
CA SER A 78 -5.51 22.67 -6.68
C SER A 78 -6.56 21.97 -5.83
N LYS A 79 -7.11 20.87 -6.35
CA LYS A 79 -8.18 20.10 -5.73
C LYS A 79 -7.79 18.64 -5.55
N ALA A 80 -8.12 18.08 -4.40
CA ALA A 80 -8.11 16.65 -4.13
C ALA A 80 -9.56 16.17 -3.89
N VAL A 81 -9.97 15.10 -4.56
CA VAL A 81 -11.30 14.48 -4.40
C VAL A 81 -11.12 13.03 -4.00
N VAL A 82 -11.93 12.56 -3.07
CA VAL A 82 -12.05 11.14 -2.74
C VAL A 82 -13.32 10.62 -3.39
N CYS A 83 -13.24 9.53 -4.13
CA CYS A 83 -14.38 8.91 -4.77
C CYS A 83 -14.38 7.40 -4.53
N SER A 84 -15.50 6.75 -4.87
CA SER A 84 -15.47 5.30 -5.02
C SER A 84 -14.64 4.94 -6.24
N LEU A 85 -14.10 3.73 -6.27
CA LEU A 85 -13.39 3.21 -7.44
C LEU A 85 -14.30 3.05 -8.70
N TYR A 86 -15.62 3.23 -8.54
CA TYR A 86 -16.65 3.06 -9.57
C TYR A 86 -17.16 4.36 -10.20
N ASP A 87 -16.92 5.50 -9.58
CA ASP A 87 -17.52 6.77 -9.99
C ASP A 87 -16.48 7.90 -9.91
N LEU A 88 -15.70 8.02 -10.97
CA LEU A 88 -14.62 9.01 -11.06
C LEU A 88 -15.19 10.35 -11.56
N PRO A 89 -14.57 11.50 -11.25
CA PRO A 89 -15.00 12.78 -11.81
C PRO A 89 -14.92 12.80 -13.36
N LYS A 90 -15.95 13.33 -14.03
CA LYS A 90 -16.00 13.37 -15.52
C LYS A 90 -15.06 14.41 -16.15
N ASN A 91 -14.80 15.50 -15.45
CA ASN A 91 -14.11 16.69 -16.00
C ASN A 91 -12.65 16.77 -15.54
N MET A 92 -11.95 15.63 -15.46
CA MET A 92 -10.54 15.61 -15.10
C MET A 92 -9.66 16.10 -16.25
N ILE A 93 -8.70 16.96 -15.93
CA ILE A 93 -7.72 17.48 -16.90
C ILE A 93 -6.55 16.50 -16.97
N HIS A 94 -6.27 15.96 -18.17
CA HIS A 94 -5.21 14.98 -18.44
C HIS A 94 -5.12 13.88 -17.36
N PRO A 95 -6.14 13.01 -17.22
CA PRO A 95 -6.18 12.07 -16.12
C PRO A 95 -5.27 10.85 -16.35
N PHE A 96 -4.54 10.44 -15.31
CA PHE A 96 -3.71 9.23 -15.30
C PHE A 96 -4.04 8.39 -14.06
N LEU A 97 -4.29 7.09 -14.23
CA LEU A 97 -4.45 6.14 -13.13
C LEU A 97 -3.10 5.69 -12.62
N TYR A 98 -2.86 5.92 -11.34
CA TYR A 98 -1.67 5.52 -10.63
C TYR A 98 -2.00 4.47 -9.57
N CYS A 99 -1.40 3.28 -9.66
CA CYS A 99 -1.61 2.19 -8.72
C CYS A 99 -0.33 1.87 -7.95
N PHE A 100 -0.39 1.92 -6.61
CA PHE A 100 0.70 1.54 -5.72
C PHE A 100 0.12 1.13 -4.34
N SER A 101 0.62 0.07 -3.71
CA SER A 101 -0.03 -0.42 -2.47
C SER A 101 0.87 -1.22 -1.52
N GLY A 102 1.86 -1.93 -2.05
CA GLY A 102 2.45 -3.08 -1.36
C GLY A 102 1.59 -4.35 -1.43
N MET A 103 0.29 -4.24 -1.76
CA MET A 103 -0.63 -5.37 -1.90
C MET A 103 -0.77 -5.83 -3.36
N MET A 104 -0.50 -7.11 -3.62
CA MET A 104 -0.74 -7.80 -4.90
C MET A 104 -2.20 -7.89 -5.35
N THR A 105 -3.16 -7.57 -4.48
CA THR A 105 -4.55 -7.36 -4.87
C THR A 105 -4.81 -6.01 -5.55
N ALA A 106 -3.91 -5.02 -5.39
CA ALA A 106 -4.09 -3.66 -5.91
C ALA A 106 -4.36 -3.55 -7.42
N PRO A 107 -3.70 -4.36 -8.29
CA PRO A 107 -4.00 -4.39 -9.71
C PRO A 107 -5.48 -4.67 -10.05
N LEU A 108 -6.21 -5.43 -9.23
CA LEU A 108 -7.63 -5.67 -9.49
C LEU A 108 -8.50 -4.44 -9.20
N PHE A 109 -8.21 -3.70 -8.13
CA PHE A 109 -8.87 -2.41 -7.87
C PHE A 109 -8.60 -1.43 -9.01
N ALA A 110 -7.34 -1.33 -9.45
CA ALA A 110 -6.96 -0.51 -10.60
C ALA A 110 -7.71 -0.91 -11.87
N PHE A 111 -7.88 -2.21 -12.11
CA PHE A 111 -8.60 -2.69 -13.27
C PHE A 111 -10.12 -2.40 -13.20
N GLU A 112 -10.76 -2.50 -12.03
CA GLU A 112 -12.15 -2.04 -11.86
C GLU A 112 -12.30 -0.54 -12.16
N ILE A 113 -11.33 0.29 -11.74
CA ILE A 113 -11.30 1.72 -12.07
C ILE A 113 -11.25 1.92 -13.59
N LEU A 114 -10.36 1.20 -14.29
CA LEU A 114 -10.28 1.26 -15.76
C LEU A 114 -11.61 0.88 -16.42
N ARG A 115 -12.25 -0.18 -15.91
CA ARG A 115 -13.49 -0.74 -16.45
C ARG A 115 -14.66 0.24 -16.31
N PHE A 116 -14.88 0.76 -15.12
CA PHE A 116 -15.98 1.70 -14.89
C PHE A 116 -15.72 3.07 -15.50
N TYR A 117 -14.47 3.55 -15.50
CA TYR A 117 -14.14 4.79 -16.21
C TYR A 117 -14.40 4.68 -17.72
N ALA A 118 -14.06 3.54 -18.34
CA ALA A 118 -14.35 3.30 -19.75
C ALA A 118 -15.85 3.25 -20.06
N LYS A 119 -16.66 2.65 -19.17
CA LYS A 119 -18.12 2.66 -19.27
C LYS A 119 -18.69 4.08 -19.14
N GLN A 120 -18.19 4.84 -18.17
CA GLN A 120 -18.67 6.19 -17.87
C GLN A 120 -18.33 7.22 -18.97
N THR A 121 -17.17 7.09 -19.61
CA THR A 121 -16.61 8.15 -20.48
C THR A 121 -16.37 7.73 -21.92
N GLY A 122 -16.42 6.43 -22.22
CA GLY A 122 -16.00 5.89 -23.52
C GLY A 122 -14.50 6.06 -23.79
N ARG A 123 -13.69 6.29 -22.76
CA ARG A 123 -12.23 6.46 -22.85
C ARG A 123 -11.52 5.48 -21.92
N VAL A 124 -10.38 4.96 -22.35
CA VAL A 124 -9.50 4.18 -21.48
C VAL A 124 -8.59 5.17 -20.75
N LEU A 125 -8.57 5.09 -19.43
CA LEU A 125 -7.67 5.88 -18.61
C LEU A 125 -6.23 5.42 -18.90
N PRO A 126 -5.28 6.31 -19.23
CA PRO A 126 -3.87 5.97 -19.22
C PRO A 126 -3.50 5.44 -17.83
N PHE A 127 -2.83 4.31 -17.78
CA PHE A 127 -2.38 3.69 -16.54
C PHE A 127 -0.91 4.05 -16.33
N LEU A 128 -0.50 4.12 -15.08
CA LEU A 128 0.85 4.29 -14.62
C LEU A 128 0.94 3.37 -13.39
N SER A 129 1.52 2.19 -13.52
CA SER A 129 1.91 1.45 -12.32
C SER A 129 3.30 1.89 -11.91
N SER A 130 3.45 2.28 -10.65
CA SER A 130 4.74 2.16 -9.99
C SER A 130 4.83 0.83 -9.27
N GLY A 131 6.06 0.41 -9.02
CA GLY A 131 6.31 -0.60 -8.01
C GLY A 131 7.72 -0.43 -7.49
N LYS A 132 7.99 -1.05 -6.35
CA LYS A 132 9.22 -0.85 -5.60
C LYS A 132 10.30 -1.84 -6.04
N GLU A 133 11.53 -1.37 -6.23
CA GLU A 133 12.71 -2.21 -6.17
C GLU A 133 13.00 -2.61 -4.71
N GLY A 134 12.25 -3.58 -4.21
CA GLY A 134 12.56 -4.25 -2.95
C GLY A 134 11.81 -3.69 -1.74
N ASN A 135 10.65 -4.28 -1.45
CA ASN A 135 10.07 -4.11 -0.12
C ASN A 135 10.91 -4.92 0.90
N LYS A 136 11.59 -4.17 1.78
CA LYS A 136 12.68 -4.60 2.66
C LYS A 136 12.25 -5.72 3.62
N GLY A 137 12.55 -6.96 3.27
CA GLY A 137 12.53 -8.11 4.18
C GLY A 137 11.47 -9.15 3.86
N LEU A 138 10.20 -8.86 4.14
CA LEU A 138 9.08 -9.78 3.92
C LEU A 138 8.96 -10.25 2.47
N PHE A 139 9.07 -9.29 1.56
CA PHE A 139 8.89 -9.51 0.14
C PHE A 139 10.15 -10.07 -0.51
N GLN A 140 11.32 -10.07 0.13
CA GLN A 140 12.54 -10.57 -0.54
C GLN A 140 12.45 -12.07 -0.84
N LYS A 141 11.92 -12.90 0.07
CA LYS A 141 11.78 -14.35 -0.16
C LYS A 141 10.60 -14.70 -1.09
N LEU A 142 9.53 -13.90 -1.04
CA LEU A 142 8.32 -14.10 -1.84
C LEU A 142 8.45 -13.52 -3.27
N PHE A 143 9.19 -12.42 -3.42
CA PHE A 143 9.26 -11.62 -4.64
C PHE A 143 10.59 -11.78 -5.34
N TYR A 144 11.72 -11.90 -4.63
CA TYR A 144 13.04 -12.00 -5.26
C TYR A 144 13.35 -13.44 -5.71
N ARG A 145 12.59 -13.94 -6.68
CA ARG A 145 12.74 -15.27 -7.30
C ARG A 145 12.76 -15.18 -8.83
N GLU A 146 13.39 -16.17 -9.45
CA GLU A 146 13.57 -16.27 -10.90
C GLU A 146 12.29 -16.75 -11.62
N GLU A 147 11.46 -17.55 -10.94
CA GLU A 147 10.26 -18.20 -11.48
C GLU A 147 8.98 -17.85 -10.70
N GLY A 148 7.79 -18.16 -11.26
CA GLY A 148 6.47 -17.87 -10.64
C GLY A 148 5.73 -16.64 -11.20
N LEU A 149 4.57 -16.27 -10.62
CA LEU A 149 3.86 -15.03 -11.01
C LEU A 149 4.54 -13.79 -10.42
N ILE A 150 4.81 -13.83 -9.13
CA ILE A 150 5.54 -12.78 -8.41
C ILE A 150 7.04 -12.95 -8.65
N ARG A 151 7.74 -11.98 -9.24
CA ARG A 151 9.18 -12.12 -9.55
C ARG A 151 9.91 -10.82 -9.33
N LYS A 152 11.20 -10.93 -8.97
CA LYS A 152 12.17 -9.87 -8.63
C LYS A 152 11.63 -8.74 -7.74
N THR A 153 10.70 -7.94 -8.25
CA THR A 153 10.18 -6.72 -7.64
C THR A 153 8.64 -6.73 -7.53
N GLU A 154 8.09 -5.88 -6.66
CA GLU A 154 6.65 -5.60 -6.63
C GLU A 154 6.18 -5.05 -7.99
N TYR A 155 7.04 -4.25 -8.63
CA TYR A 155 6.87 -3.67 -9.95
C TYR A 155 6.65 -4.70 -11.06
N ASP A 156 7.55 -5.68 -11.19
CA ASP A 156 7.43 -6.74 -12.20
C ASP A 156 6.15 -7.55 -11.99
N THR A 157 5.76 -7.71 -10.73
CA THR A 157 4.55 -8.43 -10.35
C THR A 157 3.32 -7.64 -10.78
N TYR A 158 3.19 -6.36 -10.42
CA TYR A 158 2.05 -5.53 -10.84
C TYR A 158 1.92 -5.46 -12.35
N TYR A 159 3.03 -5.29 -13.06
CA TYR A 159 3.04 -5.32 -14.52
C TYR A 159 2.49 -6.62 -15.08
N LYS A 160 2.92 -7.76 -14.52
CA LYS A 160 2.47 -9.06 -14.98
C LYS A 160 0.98 -9.26 -14.71
N LEU A 161 0.51 -8.90 -13.51
CA LEU A 161 -0.91 -9.01 -13.14
C LEU A 161 -1.77 -8.09 -14.02
N MET A 162 -1.35 -6.84 -14.22
CA MET A 162 -2.02 -5.92 -15.14
C MET A 162 -1.98 -6.42 -16.58
N SER A 163 -0.89 -7.03 -17.03
CA SER A 163 -0.80 -7.62 -18.37
C SER A 163 -1.75 -8.80 -18.57
N LEU A 164 -2.02 -9.59 -17.53
CA LEU A 164 -3.00 -10.67 -17.57
C LEU A 164 -4.44 -10.14 -17.67
N LEU A 165 -4.71 -8.98 -17.07
CA LEU A 165 -6.04 -8.35 -17.09
C LEU A 165 -6.29 -7.49 -18.34
N THR A 166 -5.25 -6.81 -18.84
CA THR A 166 -5.36 -5.76 -19.88
C THR A 166 -4.68 -6.11 -21.21
N GLY A 167 -3.90 -7.19 -21.23
CA GLY A 167 -3.00 -7.51 -22.34
C GLY A 167 -1.68 -6.74 -22.30
N THR A 168 -0.58 -7.40 -22.68
CA THR A 168 0.79 -6.88 -22.59
C THR A 168 0.99 -5.54 -23.29
N GLN A 169 0.32 -5.29 -24.41
CA GLN A 169 0.49 -4.04 -25.18
C GLN A 169 -0.05 -2.81 -24.46
N TYR A 170 -1.14 -2.95 -23.70
CA TYR A 170 -1.65 -1.84 -22.89
C TYR A 170 -0.73 -1.60 -21.70
N ALA A 171 -0.41 -2.68 -20.96
CA ALA A 171 0.50 -2.60 -19.81
C ALA A 171 1.84 -1.96 -20.18
N TYR A 172 2.51 -2.44 -21.23
CA TYR A 172 3.84 -1.96 -21.64
C TYR A 172 3.88 -0.46 -21.98
N ARG A 173 2.84 0.07 -22.66
CA ARG A 173 2.78 1.49 -23.04
C ARG A 173 2.57 2.44 -21.85
N ASN A 174 2.07 1.91 -20.76
CA ASN A 174 1.53 2.62 -19.60
C ASN A 174 2.35 2.28 -18.35
N TYR A 175 3.60 1.85 -18.56
CA TYR A 175 4.46 1.33 -17.53
C TYR A 175 5.58 2.31 -17.23
N THR A 176 5.75 2.67 -15.95
CA THR A 176 6.82 3.58 -15.52
C THR A 176 7.42 3.04 -14.22
N PRO A 177 8.64 2.48 -14.24
CA PRO A 177 9.33 2.06 -13.02
C PRO A 177 9.55 3.26 -12.12
N CYS A 178 9.36 3.02 -10.82
CA CYS A 178 9.80 3.97 -9.80
C CYS A 178 11.00 3.46 -9.02
N GLU A 179 12.02 4.31 -8.92
CA GLU A 179 13.30 4.03 -8.27
C GLU A 179 13.26 4.30 -6.76
N ASP A 180 12.29 5.09 -6.26
CA ASP A 180 12.23 5.50 -4.84
C ASP A 180 11.12 4.78 -4.02
N ASP A 181 11.44 4.52 -2.75
CA ASP A 181 10.85 3.53 -1.85
C ASP A 181 9.61 4.03 -1.08
N ASP A 182 9.35 5.34 -1.07
CA ASP A 182 8.34 5.98 -0.23
C ASP A 182 7.31 6.83 -0.99
N SER A 183 6.35 7.36 -0.27
CA SER A 183 5.23 8.08 -0.89
C SER A 183 5.66 9.38 -1.56
N GLU A 184 6.72 10.04 -1.06
CA GLU A 184 7.28 11.25 -1.65
C GLU A 184 7.99 10.93 -2.97
N GLY A 185 8.81 9.87 -2.99
CA GLY A 185 9.45 9.37 -4.19
C GLY A 185 8.47 9.10 -5.33
N ASN A 186 7.42 8.32 -5.03
CA ASN A 186 6.33 8.03 -5.97
C ASN A 186 5.68 9.29 -6.57
N LEU A 187 5.46 10.33 -5.76
CA LEU A 187 4.91 11.61 -6.23
C LEU A 187 5.87 12.36 -7.17
N ILE A 188 7.16 12.42 -6.82
CA ILE A 188 8.19 13.09 -7.63
C ILE A 188 8.23 12.49 -9.02
N GLU A 189 8.12 11.17 -9.11
CA GLU A 189 8.22 10.46 -10.38
C GLU A 189 7.02 10.66 -11.30
N ILE A 190 5.80 10.52 -10.79
CA ILE A 190 4.61 10.80 -11.61
C ILE A 190 4.54 12.27 -12.02
N TYR A 191 5.04 13.17 -11.18
CA TYR A 191 5.18 14.57 -11.52
C TYR A 191 6.20 14.78 -12.66
N ASN A 192 7.38 14.16 -12.57
CA ASN A 192 8.40 14.22 -13.62
C ASN A 192 7.89 13.62 -14.94
N PHE A 193 7.10 12.56 -14.88
CA PHE A 193 6.38 12.05 -16.04
C PHE A 193 5.49 13.15 -16.66
N ALA A 194 4.64 13.82 -15.89
CA ALA A 194 3.78 14.90 -16.41
C ALA A 194 4.59 16.07 -17.00
N VAL A 195 5.73 16.43 -16.38
CA VAL A 195 6.68 17.41 -16.91
C VAL A 195 7.24 16.97 -18.26
N SER A 196 7.67 15.70 -18.38
CA SER A 196 8.22 15.13 -19.62
C SER A 196 7.21 15.14 -20.77
N GLN A 197 5.92 15.04 -20.45
CA GLN A 197 4.82 15.11 -21.42
C GLN A 197 4.48 16.55 -21.83
N GLY A 198 5.17 17.56 -21.25
CA GLY A 198 4.92 18.98 -21.52
C GLY A 198 3.61 19.50 -20.94
N LEU A 199 2.99 18.78 -20.00
CA LEU A 199 1.71 19.15 -19.41
C LEU A 199 1.85 20.37 -18.50
N LYS A 200 0.79 21.17 -18.40
CA LYS A 200 0.70 22.33 -17.47
C LYS A 200 -0.27 22.09 -16.33
N GLU A 201 -1.21 21.19 -16.53
CA GLU A 201 -2.15 20.72 -15.51
C GLU A 201 -2.42 19.23 -15.72
N VAL A 202 -2.56 18.49 -14.62
CA VAL A 202 -2.77 17.04 -14.63
C VAL A 202 -3.70 16.62 -13.49
N THR A 203 -4.38 15.48 -13.67
CA THR A 203 -5.15 14.83 -12.61
C THR A 203 -4.60 13.42 -12.38
N PHE A 204 -3.99 13.19 -11.23
CA PHE A 204 -3.60 11.83 -10.85
C PHE A 204 -4.77 11.15 -10.13
N VAL A 205 -5.29 10.09 -10.73
CA VAL A 205 -6.24 9.17 -10.12
C VAL A 205 -5.44 8.12 -9.37
N ILE A 206 -5.60 8.01 -8.06
CA ILE A 206 -4.76 7.21 -7.18
C ILE A 206 -5.54 6.00 -6.70
N CYS A 207 -4.96 4.82 -6.88
CA CYS A 207 -5.42 3.54 -6.35
C CYS A 207 -4.37 3.04 -5.36
N SER A 208 -4.62 3.25 -4.07
CA SER A 208 -3.70 2.84 -2.99
C SER A 208 -3.75 1.34 -2.68
N GLY A 209 -4.79 0.63 -3.15
CA GLY A 209 -5.08 -0.77 -2.80
C GLY A 209 -5.25 -1.03 -1.30
N ASN A 210 -5.22 0.02 -0.47
CA ASN A 210 -5.14 -0.08 0.98
C ASN A 210 -6.14 0.92 1.60
N PRO A 211 -7.31 0.45 2.09
CA PRO A 211 -8.37 1.31 2.64
C PRO A 211 -7.91 2.20 3.80
N PHE A 212 -6.85 1.80 4.49
CA PHE A 212 -6.39 2.46 5.72
C PHE A 212 -5.37 3.56 5.45
N TYR A 213 -4.86 3.70 4.22
CA TYR A 213 -3.71 4.55 3.90
C TYR A 213 -4.07 5.90 3.29
N ASP A 214 -5.33 6.10 2.91
CA ASP A 214 -5.76 7.20 2.06
C ASP A 214 -5.55 8.58 2.68
N LYS A 215 -5.87 8.74 3.97
CA LYS A 215 -5.71 10.01 4.67
C LYS A 215 -4.24 10.42 4.72
N ARG A 216 -3.37 9.45 4.98
CA ARG A 216 -1.92 9.64 5.06
C ARG A 216 -1.36 10.06 3.72
N LEU A 217 -1.69 9.29 2.70
CA LEU A 217 -1.26 9.54 1.35
C LEU A 217 -1.66 10.94 0.86
N LEU A 218 -2.96 11.28 0.94
CA LEU A 218 -3.42 12.58 0.47
C LEU A 218 -2.83 13.73 1.28
N ALA A 219 -2.72 13.60 2.60
CA ALA A 219 -2.11 14.64 3.43
C ALA A 219 -0.65 14.88 3.03
N GLU A 220 0.13 13.82 2.83
CA GLU A 220 1.53 13.91 2.43
C GLU A 220 1.68 14.52 1.03
N TRP A 221 0.92 14.05 0.05
CA TRP A 221 1.01 14.56 -1.32
C TRP A 221 0.54 16.01 -1.45
N MET A 222 -0.60 16.36 -0.82
CA MET A 222 -1.06 17.76 -0.79
C MET A 222 -0.06 18.68 -0.10
N TRP A 223 0.69 18.19 0.90
CA TRP A 223 1.76 18.95 1.52
C TRP A 223 2.97 19.14 0.59
N GLN A 224 3.42 18.06 -0.05
CA GLN A 224 4.56 18.08 -0.96
C GLN A 224 4.32 19.00 -2.16
N LEU A 225 3.14 18.93 -2.79
CA LEU A 225 2.76 19.69 -3.98
C LEU A 225 2.69 21.22 -3.80
N LYS A 226 2.87 21.71 -2.57
CA LYS A 226 3.01 23.15 -2.26
C LYS A 226 4.42 23.67 -2.52
N GLN A 227 5.41 22.78 -2.54
CA GLN A 227 6.82 23.16 -2.64
C GLN A 227 7.17 23.61 -4.05
N GLU A 228 8.04 24.61 -4.15
CA GLU A 228 8.45 25.25 -5.41
C GLU A 228 8.97 24.26 -6.46
N LYS A 229 9.59 23.14 -6.03
CA LYS A 229 10.03 22.06 -6.94
C LYS A 229 8.89 21.51 -7.82
N PHE A 230 7.63 21.68 -7.41
CA PHE A 230 6.43 21.25 -8.15
C PHE A 230 5.76 22.36 -8.97
N ALA A 231 6.41 23.50 -9.20
CA ALA A 231 5.79 24.66 -9.85
C ALA A 231 5.54 24.49 -11.37
N ALA A 232 6.14 23.51 -12.04
CA ALA A 232 6.02 23.38 -13.49
C ALA A 232 4.64 22.84 -13.94
N VAL A 233 3.96 22.07 -13.09
CA VAL A 233 2.67 21.43 -13.40
C VAL A 233 1.70 21.62 -12.24
N LYS A 234 0.50 22.13 -12.52
CA LYS A 234 -0.61 22.09 -11.57
C LYS A 234 -1.10 20.65 -11.44
N VAL A 235 -0.95 20.07 -10.26
CA VAL A 235 -1.44 18.72 -9.97
C VAL A 235 -2.79 18.81 -9.26
N ASN A 236 -3.78 18.07 -9.75
CA ASN A 236 -5.00 17.72 -9.03
C ASN A 236 -4.96 16.23 -8.67
N LEU A 237 -5.62 15.86 -7.58
CA LEU A 237 -5.65 14.49 -7.09
C LEU A 237 -7.08 13.95 -7.07
N VAL A 238 -7.24 12.70 -7.46
CA VAL A 238 -8.46 11.92 -7.24
C VAL A 238 -8.04 10.65 -6.55
N LEU A 239 -8.42 10.44 -5.31
CA LEU A 239 -8.20 9.17 -4.62
C LEU A 239 -9.42 8.27 -4.83
N ALA A 240 -9.22 7.14 -5.49
CA ALA A 240 -10.22 6.08 -5.60
C ALA A 240 -10.09 5.17 -4.37
N HIS A 241 -10.97 5.38 -3.39
CA HIS A 241 -10.97 4.63 -2.14
C HIS A 241 -11.22 3.15 -2.43
N CYS A 242 -10.28 2.30 -2.01
CA CYS A 242 -10.36 0.85 -2.13
C CYS A 242 -11.06 0.31 -0.88
N PRO A 243 -12.17 -0.44 -0.98
CA PRO A 243 -12.92 -0.89 0.19
C PRO A 243 -12.15 -1.94 1.01
N ILE A 244 -12.55 -2.12 2.28
CA ILE A 244 -12.15 -3.30 3.07
C ILE A 244 -12.55 -4.57 2.32
N PHE A 245 -11.56 -5.36 1.93
CA PHE A 245 -11.75 -6.53 1.10
C PHE A 245 -11.37 -7.80 1.84
N LEU A 246 -12.39 -8.61 2.20
CA LEU A 246 -12.24 -9.89 2.89
C LEU A 246 -13.13 -11.04 2.36
N PRO A 247 -13.48 -11.16 1.06
CA PRO A 247 -14.32 -12.29 0.64
C PRO A 247 -13.70 -13.65 0.97
N LYS A 248 -14.55 -14.60 1.39
CA LYS A 248 -14.13 -16.00 1.63
C LYS A 248 -13.50 -16.64 0.38
N THR A 249 -13.95 -16.25 -0.81
CA THR A 249 -13.39 -16.69 -2.10
C THR A 249 -11.93 -16.30 -2.28
N LEU A 250 -11.41 -15.39 -1.45
CA LEU A 250 -10.10 -14.75 -1.62
C LEU A 250 -9.17 -14.97 -0.44
N ALA A 251 -9.59 -15.83 0.50
CA ALA A 251 -8.78 -16.33 1.61
C ALA A 251 -7.49 -17.06 1.16
N ALA A 252 -7.38 -17.37 -0.13
CA ALA A 252 -6.19 -17.95 -0.74
C ALA A 252 -5.06 -16.92 -0.93
N VAL A 253 -5.36 -15.62 -1.04
CA VAL A 253 -4.34 -14.57 -1.10
C VAL A 253 -4.01 -14.11 0.33
N PRO A 254 -2.75 -14.23 0.77
CA PRO A 254 -2.30 -13.88 2.12
C PRO A 254 -2.81 -12.56 2.71
N GLU A 255 -2.80 -11.52 1.90
CA GLU A 255 -3.11 -10.13 2.24
C GLU A 255 -4.58 -9.76 1.98
N ALA A 256 -5.36 -10.63 1.33
CA ALA A 256 -6.79 -10.43 1.09
C ALA A 256 -7.66 -11.03 2.21
N LYS A 257 -7.04 -11.43 3.32
CA LYS A 257 -7.68 -11.89 4.54
C LYS A 257 -7.03 -11.27 5.76
N ILE A 258 -7.69 -11.41 6.91
CA ILE A 258 -7.11 -11.02 8.20
C ILE A 258 -5.88 -11.88 8.47
N SER A 259 -4.71 -11.30 8.23
CA SER A 259 -3.41 -11.95 8.32
C SER A 259 -2.39 -11.03 8.94
N GLU A 260 -1.23 -11.60 9.26
CA GLU A 260 -0.08 -10.86 9.73
C GLU A 260 0.28 -9.66 8.84
N ILE A 261 0.23 -9.88 7.52
CA ILE A 261 0.59 -8.88 6.52
C ILE A 261 -0.44 -7.77 6.51
N TYR A 262 -1.73 -8.13 6.47
CA TYR A 262 -2.84 -7.19 6.43
C TYR A 262 -2.90 -6.29 7.67
N LEU A 263 -2.79 -6.89 8.86
CA LEU A 263 -2.77 -6.13 10.12
C LEU A 263 -1.53 -5.25 10.25
N GLY A 264 -0.39 -5.66 9.67
CA GLY A 264 0.78 -4.81 9.61
C GLY A 264 0.63 -3.60 8.70
N TYR A 265 -0.08 -3.74 7.57
CA TYR A 265 -0.46 -2.58 6.76
C TYR A 265 -1.38 -1.62 7.51
N ILE A 266 -2.34 -2.13 8.31
CA ILE A 266 -3.17 -1.29 9.17
C ILE A 266 -2.30 -0.54 10.18
N ALA A 267 -1.45 -1.25 10.94
CA ALA A 267 -0.57 -0.64 11.93
C ALA A 267 0.34 0.45 11.33
N ALA A 268 0.86 0.23 10.13
CA ALA A 268 1.70 1.20 9.42
C ALA A 268 0.92 2.43 8.92
N SER A 269 -0.32 2.22 8.50
CA SER A 269 -1.16 3.28 7.92
C SER A 269 -1.74 4.22 8.98
N LEU A 270 -1.99 3.71 10.19
CA LEU A 270 -2.41 4.50 11.35
C LEU A 270 -1.27 5.27 12.03
N GLY A 271 -0.02 5.07 11.58
CA GLY A 271 1.19 5.72 12.08
C GLY A 271 1.33 7.21 11.72
N PRO A 272 2.37 7.89 12.25
CA PRO A 272 2.63 9.31 12.00
C PRO A 272 3.03 9.59 10.53
N LEU A 273 2.74 10.82 10.06
CA LEU A 273 2.95 11.23 8.66
C LEU A 273 4.40 11.24 8.18
N LYS A 274 5.37 11.61 9.04
CA LYS A 274 6.79 11.71 8.64
C LYS A 274 7.69 10.77 9.42
N LYS A 275 8.59 10.13 8.66
CA LYS A 275 9.61 9.16 9.09
C LYS A 275 10.75 9.77 9.94
N ASP A 276 10.93 11.08 9.90
CA ASP A 276 12.25 11.70 10.16
C ASP A 276 12.39 12.65 11.36
N THR A 277 11.40 12.82 12.23
CA THR A 277 11.52 13.83 13.29
C THR A 277 12.09 13.32 14.63
N VAL A 278 12.39 12.04 14.80
CA VAL A 278 12.92 11.51 16.07
C VAL A 278 13.91 10.37 15.81
N ARG A 279 15.18 10.56 16.22
CA ARG A 279 16.08 9.41 16.42
C ARG A 279 15.55 8.59 17.59
N PHE A 280 15.69 7.27 17.54
CA PHE A 280 15.24 6.33 18.58
C PHE A 280 15.66 6.68 20.01
N ASN A 281 16.73 7.44 20.19
CA ASN A 281 17.18 7.94 21.49
C ASN A 281 16.47 9.23 21.96
N GLY A 282 15.34 9.60 21.34
CA GLY A 282 14.58 10.81 21.66
C GLY A 282 15.20 12.12 21.18
N VAL A 283 16.41 12.11 20.60
CA VAL A 283 17.10 13.34 20.16
C VAL A 283 16.67 13.72 18.74
N THR A 284 16.08 14.90 18.61
CA THR A 284 15.71 15.50 17.32
C THR A 284 16.59 16.71 17.00
N LYS A 285 16.97 16.87 15.73
CA LYS A 285 17.60 18.11 15.25
C LYS A 285 16.56 19.19 14.93
N SER A 286 15.26 18.87 14.95
CA SER A 286 14.20 19.83 14.66
C SER A 286 13.92 20.69 15.89
N ALA A 287 14.01 22.02 15.74
CA ALA A 287 13.62 22.98 16.78
C ALA A 287 12.11 22.91 17.13
N LYS A 288 11.32 22.22 16.31
CA LYS A 288 9.92 21.85 16.54
C LYS A 288 9.71 20.40 16.11
N PRO A 289 9.73 19.40 17.00
CA PRO A 289 9.37 18.04 16.63
C PRO A 289 7.86 17.98 16.40
N GLU A 290 7.40 18.49 15.26
CA GLU A 290 6.01 18.39 14.84
C GLU A 290 5.75 16.93 14.44
N ARG A 291 5.36 16.13 15.43
CA ARG A 291 4.74 14.82 15.23
C ARG A 291 3.35 15.08 14.66
N TYR A 292 3.22 15.18 13.34
CA TYR A 292 1.89 15.32 12.74
C TYR A 292 1.12 14.01 12.90
N ALA A 293 0.37 13.89 13.99
CA ALA A 293 -0.81 13.03 14.00
C ALA A 293 -1.80 13.61 12.99
N MET A 294 -2.25 12.80 12.03
CA MET A 294 -3.26 13.27 11.08
C MET A 294 -4.53 13.72 11.83
N PRO A 295 -5.27 14.70 11.33
CA PRO A 295 -6.60 15.00 11.87
C PRO A 295 -7.47 13.74 11.96
N GLY A 296 -8.05 13.47 13.15
CA GLY A 296 -8.79 12.25 13.46
C GLY A 296 -7.95 11.13 14.09
N VAL A 297 -6.65 11.05 13.82
CA VAL A 297 -5.71 10.13 14.52
C VAL A 297 -5.54 10.59 15.97
N PHE A 298 -5.40 11.89 16.22
CA PHE A 298 -5.24 12.40 17.59
C PHE A 298 -6.44 12.10 18.52
N GLY A 299 -7.66 12.06 17.97
CA GLY A 299 -8.89 11.82 18.74
C GLY A 299 -9.38 10.38 18.75
N ALA A 300 -8.60 9.45 18.19
CA ALA A 300 -8.98 8.04 18.13
C ALA A 300 -8.81 7.34 19.48
N ASP A 301 -9.67 6.37 19.75
CA ASP A 301 -9.53 5.44 20.88
C ASP A 301 -8.47 4.39 20.54
N TRP A 302 -7.23 4.68 20.92
CA TRP A 302 -6.06 3.86 20.61
C TRP A 302 -6.06 2.51 21.32
N GLU A 303 -6.77 2.37 22.45
CA GLU A 303 -6.86 1.09 23.16
C GLU A 303 -7.46 -0.01 22.27
N LYS A 304 -8.37 0.34 21.35
CA LYS A 304 -8.93 -0.60 20.36
C LYS A 304 -7.91 -1.14 19.37
N PHE A 305 -6.84 -0.39 19.10
CA PHE A 305 -5.79 -0.78 18.17
C PHE A 305 -4.53 -1.30 18.87
N ARG A 306 -4.48 -1.28 20.20
CA ARG A 306 -3.29 -1.63 20.97
C ARG A 306 -2.71 -2.97 20.56
N ASP A 307 -3.54 -4.01 20.47
CA ASP A 307 -3.08 -5.34 20.06
C ASP A 307 -2.59 -5.37 18.60
N ILE A 308 -3.22 -4.64 17.68
CA ILE A 308 -2.77 -4.55 16.29
C ILE A 308 -1.40 -3.87 16.22
N ILE A 309 -1.28 -2.71 16.87
CA ILE A 309 -0.12 -1.84 16.80
C ILE A 309 1.09 -2.46 17.49
N VAL A 310 0.90 -3.04 18.67
CA VAL A 310 1.96 -3.68 19.45
C VAL A 310 2.45 -4.93 18.75
N ASN A 311 1.56 -5.75 18.18
CA ASN A 311 1.95 -7.09 17.75
C ASN A 311 2.26 -7.20 16.25
N TYR A 312 1.64 -6.43 15.36
CA TYR A 312 1.62 -6.70 13.91
C TYR A 312 2.44 -5.73 13.04
N SER A 313 3.26 -4.86 13.62
CA SER A 313 3.99 -3.82 12.86
C SER A 313 5.10 -4.40 11.95
N ASN A 314 4.77 -4.74 10.70
CA ASN A 314 5.70 -5.30 9.70
C ASN A 314 6.44 -4.25 8.85
N MET A 315 5.96 -3.00 8.79
CA MET A 315 6.56 -1.95 7.94
C MET A 315 7.72 -1.18 8.63
N GLY A 316 8.14 -1.61 9.82
CA GLY A 316 9.28 -1.03 10.52
C GLY A 316 9.08 0.44 10.91
N TRP A 317 7.94 0.76 11.53
CA TRP A 317 7.64 2.06 12.16
C TRP A 317 7.81 1.98 13.69
N PRO A 318 9.05 1.92 14.19
CA PRO A 318 9.35 1.69 15.61
C PRO A 318 8.81 2.76 16.53
N ASN A 319 8.85 4.01 16.07
CA ASN A 319 8.42 5.14 16.88
C ASN A 319 6.93 5.09 17.23
N TYR A 320 6.12 4.32 16.51
CA TYR A 320 4.67 4.39 16.68
C TYR A 320 4.20 3.81 18.02
N GLN A 321 4.77 2.66 18.42
CA GLN A 321 4.45 2.05 19.71
C GLN A 321 5.00 2.89 20.86
N GLU A 322 6.22 3.42 20.71
CA GLU A 322 6.86 4.32 21.68
C GLU A 322 6.01 5.59 21.92
N ILE A 323 5.48 6.18 20.83
CA ILE A 323 4.66 7.40 20.88
C ILE A 323 3.33 7.16 21.59
N LEU A 324 2.61 6.09 21.23
CA LEU A 324 1.24 5.88 21.71
C LEU A 324 1.18 5.20 23.08
N TYR A 325 2.12 4.31 23.37
CA TYR A 325 2.03 3.41 24.53
C TYR A 325 3.20 3.54 25.51
N GLY A 326 4.15 4.46 25.27
CA GLY A 326 5.26 4.71 26.19
C GLY A 326 6.13 3.49 26.45
N ILE A 327 6.28 2.60 25.47
CA ILE A 327 7.12 1.43 25.59
C ILE A 327 8.60 1.76 25.34
N ASP A 328 9.49 0.98 25.94
CA ASP A 328 10.93 1.12 25.74
C ASP A 328 11.33 0.75 24.30
N HIS A 329 12.37 1.43 23.81
CA HIS A 329 12.91 1.25 22.46
C HIS A 329 13.23 -0.21 22.13
N GLU A 330 13.90 -0.92 23.04
CA GLU A 330 14.30 -2.31 22.84
C GLU A 330 13.09 -3.23 22.66
N GLU A 331 12.02 -2.98 23.42
CA GLU A 331 10.76 -3.73 23.33
C GLU A 331 10.02 -3.42 22.02
N ALA A 332 10.02 -2.15 21.58
CA ALA A 332 9.44 -1.74 20.31
C ALA A 332 10.14 -2.42 19.12
N VAL A 333 11.48 -2.48 19.16
CA VAL A 333 12.27 -3.19 18.15
C VAL A 333 11.99 -4.68 18.18
N ALA A 334 11.92 -5.29 19.36
CA ALA A 334 11.60 -6.71 19.49
C ALA A 334 10.25 -7.07 18.85
N ASN A 335 9.21 -6.26 19.11
CA ASN A 335 7.89 -6.45 18.53
C ASN A 335 7.89 -6.37 17.00
N ILE A 336 8.62 -5.41 16.43
CA ILE A 336 8.75 -5.27 14.97
C ILE A 336 9.45 -6.48 14.37
N ILE A 337 10.55 -6.93 14.97
CA ILE A 337 11.29 -8.08 14.46
C ILE A 337 10.43 -9.34 14.55
N LEU A 338 9.73 -9.56 15.67
CA LEU A 338 8.82 -10.69 15.81
C LEU A 338 7.71 -10.65 14.75
N SER A 339 7.09 -9.50 14.52
CA SER A 339 6.08 -9.37 13.47
C SER A 339 6.64 -9.66 12.07
N ASP A 340 7.83 -9.15 11.73
CA ASP A 340 8.49 -9.48 10.44
C ASP A 340 8.75 -10.99 10.32
N LEU A 341 9.23 -11.65 11.38
CA LEU A 341 9.45 -13.10 11.40
C LEU A 341 8.16 -13.88 11.19
N PHE A 342 7.09 -13.55 11.93
CA PHE A 342 5.79 -14.20 11.76
C PHE A 342 5.20 -13.97 10.38
N ALA A 343 5.38 -12.77 9.83
CA ALA A 343 4.88 -12.42 8.51
C ALA A 343 5.58 -13.25 7.43
N ARG A 344 6.90 -13.43 7.54
CA ARG A 344 7.68 -14.31 6.63
C ARG A 344 7.27 -15.77 6.72
N ALA A 345 6.87 -16.22 7.91
CA ALA A 345 6.45 -17.58 8.17
C ALA A 345 4.97 -17.84 7.83
N SER A 346 4.21 -16.80 7.49
CA SER A 346 2.77 -16.94 7.29
C SER A 346 2.41 -17.66 5.99
N TYR A 347 3.28 -17.60 4.96
CA TYR A 347 3.00 -18.17 3.63
C TYR A 347 4.26 -18.54 2.85
N THR A 348 4.13 -19.46 1.90
CA THR A 348 5.15 -19.77 0.89
C THR A 348 4.94 -19.00 -0.42
N PRO A 349 5.97 -18.82 -1.26
CA PRO A 349 5.83 -18.20 -2.58
C PRO A 349 4.80 -18.91 -3.48
N GLU A 350 4.72 -20.24 -3.40
CA GLU A 350 3.81 -21.06 -4.20
C GLU A 350 2.35 -20.91 -3.74
N GLU A 351 2.11 -20.78 -2.43
CA GLU A 351 0.79 -20.46 -1.90
C GLU A 351 0.31 -19.11 -2.40
N TYR A 352 1.22 -18.13 -2.45
CA TYR A 352 0.92 -16.80 -2.97
C TYR A 352 0.56 -16.84 -4.46
N ASP A 353 1.34 -17.54 -5.29
CA ASP A 353 1.02 -17.72 -6.71
C ASP A 353 -0.32 -18.40 -6.95
N ARG A 354 -0.62 -19.46 -6.20
CA ARG A 354 -1.91 -20.16 -6.29
C ARG A 354 -3.06 -19.24 -5.90
N GLY A 355 -2.90 -18.48 -4.82
CA GLY A 355 -3.89 -17.50 -4.36
C GLY A 355 -4.19 -16.44 -5.41
N ILE A 356 -3.14 -15.83 -5.96
CA ILE A 356 -3.28 -14.79 -6.99
C ILE A 356 -3.86 -15.35 -8.29
N THR A 357 -3.42 -16.53 -8.72
CA THR A 357 -4.00 -17.21 -9.90
C THR A 357 -5.48 -17.46 -9.72
N SER A 358 -5.88 -18.00 -8.56
CA SER A 358 -7.29 -18.24 -8.23
C SER A 358 -8.09 -16.94 -8.22
N LEU A 359 -7.53 -15.86 -7.66
CA LEU A 359 -8.17 -14.54 -7.63
C LEU A 359 -8.39 -13.99 -9.05
N LEU A 360 -7.35 -14.01 -9.89
CA LEU A 360 -7.45 -13.53 -11.27
C LEU A 360 -8.43 -14.38 -12.09
N GLY A 361 -8.45 -15.70 -11.88
CA GLY A 361 -9.41 -16.60 -12.52
C GLY A 361 -10.86 -16.28 -12.12
N ALA A 362 -11.14 -16.19 -10.83
CA ALA A 362 -12.47 -15.85 -10.33
C ALA A 362 -12.94 -14.47 -10.83
N TYR A 363 -12.03 -13.49 -10.88
CA TYR A 363 -12.34 -12.17 -11.41
C TYR A 363 -12.57 -12.21 -12.93
N ALA A 364 -11.75 -12.95 -13.68
CA ALA A 364 -11.95 -13.15 -15.11
C ALA A 364 -13.32 -13.78 -15.39
N ASP A 365 -13.71 -14.82 -14.65
CA ASP A 365 -15.03 -15.44 -14.78
C ASP A 365 -16.16 -14.44 -14.48
N PHE A 366 -16.00 -13.61 -13.45
CA PHE A 366 -16.97 -12.57 -13.09
C PHE A 366 -17.19 -11.55 -14.23
N ILE A 367 -16.12 -11.13 -14.92
CA ILE A 367 -16.23 -10.16 -16.02
C ILE A 367 -16.53 -10.80 -17.39
N GLY A 368 -16.71 -12.12 -17.46
CA GLY A 368 -17.01 -12.85 -18.72
C GLY A 368 -15.77 -13.25 -19.54
N GLY A 369 -14.61 -13.37 -18.90
CA GLY A 369 -13.34 -13.82 -19.48
C GLY A 369 -12.21 -12.79 -19.37
N ALA A 370 -10.96 -13.25 -19.48
CA ALA A 370 -9.79 -12.36 -19.52
C ALA A 370 -9.63 -11.72 -20.91
N TYR A 371 -9.13 -10.48 -20.96
CA TYR A 371 -8.83 -9.84 -22.24
C TYR A 371 -7.70 -10.57 -22.96
N THR A 372 -8.02 -11.20 -24.09
CA THR A 372 -7.03 -11.83 -24.96
C THR A 372 -6.61 -10.83 -26.06
N PRO A 373 -5.31 -10.51 -26.22
CA PRO A 373 -4.87 -9.46 -27.11
C PRO A 373 -5.28 -9.70 -28.57
N CYS A 374 -6.06 -8.80 -29.14
CA CYS A 374 -6.20 -8.69 -30.58
C CYS A 374 -6.50 -7.24 -30.99
N SER A 375 -5.45 -6.43 -31.16
CA SER A 375 -5.40 -5.00 -31.55
C SER A 375 -6.02 -3.95 -30.59
N HIS A 376 -5.41 -2.75 -30.54
CA HIS A 376 -5.68 -1.68 -29.55
C HIS A 376 -7.12 -1.16 -29.49
N GLY A 377 -7.86 -1.17 -30.60
CA GLY A 377 -9.25 -0.72 -30.63
C GLY A 377 -10.21 -1.63 -29.85
N LYS A 378 -9.77 -2.86 -29.52
CA LYS A 378 -10.61 -3.85 -28.85
C LYS A 378 -10.61 -3.76 -27.34
N PHE A 379 -9.57 -3.19 -26.70
CA PHE A 379 -9.53 -3.13 -25.23
C PHE A 379 -10.61 -2.21 -24.65
N ARG A 380 -10.81 -1.01 -25.23
CA ARG A 380 -11.93 -0.14 -24.84
C ARG A 380 -13.27 -0.86 -24.99
N ASN A 381 -13.50 -1.46 -26.16
CA ASN A 381 -14.76 -2.14 -26.44
C ASN A 381 -14.97 -3.33 -25.50
N PHE A 382 -13.90 -4.07 -25.17
CA PHE A 382 -13.93 -5.12 -24.16
C PHE A 382 -14.39 -4.57 -22.81
N LEU A 383 -13.75 -3.51 -22.28
CA LEU A 383 -14.13 -2.90 -21.01
C LEU A 383 -15.60 -2.43 -21.00
N GLN A 384 -16.06 -1.80 -22.09
CA GLN A 384 -17.44 -1.34 -22.22
C GLN A 384 -18.45 -2.51 -22.23
N ASN A 385 -18.07 -3.65 -22.79
CA ASN A 385 -18.92 -4.84 -22.94
C ASN A 385 -18.88 -5.81 -21.74
N THR A 386 -17.99 -5.60 -20.76
CA THR A 386 -18.05 -6.35 -19.49
C THR A 386 -19.38 -6.11 -18.76
N PRO A 387 -19.83 -6.96 -17.83
CA PRO A 387 -21.06 -6.73 -17.04
C PRO A 387 -21.06 -5.40 -16.28
N ASP A 388 -22.19 -4.74 -16.05
CA ASP A 388 -22.24 -3.50 -15.24
C ASP A 388 -22.19 -3.75 -13.71
N ALA A 389 -22.03 -5.01 -13.29
CA ALA A 389 -21.93 -5.40 -11.89
C ALA A 389 -20.61 -4.94 -11.25
N ARG A 390 -20.65 -4.54 -9.98
CA ARG A 390 -19.46 -4.16 -9.18
C ARG A 390 -18.87 -5.40 -8.52
N TYR A 391 -17.56 -5.59 -8.63
CA TYR A 391 -16.90 -6.74 -8.00
C TYR A 391 -16.66 -6.56 -6.50
N PHE A 392 -16.44 -5.31 -6.08
CA PHE A 392 -16.16 -4.90 -4.71
C PHE A 392 -17.35 -4.08 -4.20
N GLU A 393 -18.31 -4.72 -3.53
CA GLU A 393 -19.46 -4.02 -2.89
C GLU A 393 -19.30 -3.86 -1.38
#